data_AF-A0AAU5UJY7-F1
#
_entry.id   AF-A0AAU5UJY7-F1
#
_cell.length_a   1.000
_cell.length_b   1.000
_cell.length_c   1.000
_cell.angle_alpha   90.00
_cell.angle_beta   90.00
_cell.angle_gamma   90.00
#
_symmetry.space_group_name_H-M   'P 1'
#
loop_
_entity.id
_entity.type
_entity.pdbx_description
1 polymer ?
#
loop_
_entity_poly.entity_id
_entity_poly.type
_entity_poly.pdbx_seq_one_letter_code
_entity_poly.pdbx_strand_id
1 'polypeptide(L)'
;MVTPATQVPSATIWRAIHWGFIGVFASGACIHLALALTTPNSYDRFADASFFDWVRDGWQNVFMAHPTLWALLLAVAELTIAVLLVKTRRVGYVAVILFHLTLMLFGWGFWLWCVPALAFAVPATRHAFQGSR
;
A
#
# COMPACT_ATOMS: atom_id res chain seq x y z
N MET A 1 -6.94 -31.57 -31.38
CA MET A 1 -5.99 -30.45 -31.59
C MET A 1 -6.17 -29.53 -30.39
N VAL A 2 -5.31 -29.64 -29.38
CA VAL A 2 -5.41 -28.84 -28.14
C VAL A 2 -4.56 -27.59 -28.36
N THR A 3 -5.17 -26.42 -28.37
CA THR A 3 -4.46 -25.15 -28.47
C THR A 3 -3.49 -25.06 -27.29
N PRO A 4 -2.18 -24.85 -27.50
CA PRO A 4 -1.27 -24.63 -26.38
C PRO A 4 -1.73 -23.37 -25.65
N ALA A 5 -2.03 -23.48 -24.36
CA ALA A 5 -2.23 -22.30 -23.52
C ALA A 5 -0.98 -21.43 -23.65
N THR A 6 -1.13 -20.23 -24.22
CA THR A 6 -0.04 -19.27 -24.37
C THR A 6 0.47 -18.91 -22.97
N GLN A 7 1.60 -19.51 -22.58
CA GLN A 7 2.27 -19.19 -21.33
C GLN A 7 2.68 -17.71 -21.39
N VAL A 8 2.14 -16.89 -20.49
CA VAL A 8 2.53 -15.48 -20.38
C VAL A 8 4.00 -15.45 -19.94
N PRO A 9 4.90 -14.73 -20.64
CA PRO A 9 6.29 -14.64 -20.24
C PRO A 9 6.40 -14.10 -18.80
N SER A 10 7.21 -14.75 -17.96
CA SER A 10 7.38 -14.37 -16.54
C SER A 10 7.80 -12.91 -16.36
N ALA A 11 8.60 -12.37 -17.29
CA ALA A 11 9.00 -10.96 -17.31
C ALA A 11 7.81 -10.00 -17.44
N THR A 12 6.77 -10.37 -18.20
CA THR A 12 5.55 -9.57 -18.34
C THR A 12 4.77 -9.52 -17.05
N ILE A 13 4.66 -10.65 -16.34
CA ILE A 13 3.99 -10.75 -15.03
C ILE A 13 4.67 -9.84 -14.01
N TRP A 14 5.99 -9.92 -13.87
CA TRP A 14 6.72 -9.08 -12.91
C TRP A 14 6.62 -7.58 -13.21
N ARG A 15 6.64 -7.21 -14.50
CA ARG A 15 6.41 -5.81 -14.90
C ARG A 15 5.00 -5.35 -14.56
N ALA A 16 3.99 -6.19 -14.79
CA ALA A 16 2.61 -5.88 -14.45
C ALA A 16 2.43 -5.68 -12.94
N ILE A 17 2.97 -6.58 -12.11
CA ILE A 17 2.95 -6.45 -10.64
C ILE A 17 3.63 -5.15 -10.21
N HIS A 18 4.80 -4.85 -10.76
CA HIS A 18 5.56 -3.65 -10.39
C HIS A 18 4.82 -2.36 -10.74
N TRP A 19 4.31 -2.25 -11.96
CA TRP A 19 3.51 -1.10 -12.38
C TRP A 19 2.18 -1.00 -11.65
N GLY A 20 1.57 -2.15 -11.30
CA GLY A 20 0.39 -2.21 -10.46
C GLY A 20 0.60 -1.55 -9.10
N PHE A 21 1.70 -1.89 -8.41
CA PHE A 21 2.02 -1.23 -7.13
C PHE A 21 2.30 0.26 -7.29
N ILE A 22 3.06 0.68 -8.32
CA ILE A 22 3.27 2.10 -8.59
C ILE A 22 1.93 2.82 -8.78
N GLY A 23 1.03 2.24 -9.58
CA GLY A 23 -0.29 2.81 -9.86
C GLY A 23 -1.18 2.90 -8.62
N VAL A 24 -1.20 1.86 -7.78
CA VAL A 24 -1.99 1.85 -6.54
C VAL A 24 -1.51 2.93 -5.57
N PHE A 25 -0.21 3.01 -5.29
CA PHE A 25 0.32 4.00 -4.35
C PHE A 25 0.25 5.43 -4.88
N ALA A 26 0.47 5.65 -6.18
CA ALA A 26 0.28 6.97 -6.78
C ALA A 26 -1.19 7.41 -6.74
N SER A 27 -2.12 6.50 -7.02
CA SER A 27 -3.56 6.79 -6.96
C SER A 27 -4.03 7.03 -5.52
N GLY A 28 -3.56 6.21 -4.58
CA GLY A 28 -3.83 6.38 -3.14
C GLY A 28 -3.40 7.76 -2.65
N ALA A 29 -2.20 8.20 -3.04
CA ALA A 29 -1.71 9.54 -2.69
C ALA A 29 -2.66 10.65 -3.17
N CYS A 30 -3.15 10.55 -4.41
CA CYS A 30 -4.14 11.48 -4.94
C CYS A 30 -5.47 11.43 -4.18
N ILE A 31 -5.93 10.23 -3.81
CA ILE A 31 -7.17 10.04 -3.04
C ILE A 31 -7.02 10.66 -1.65
N HIS A 32 -5.93 10.39 -0.93
CA HIS A 32 -5.70 10.96 0.40
C HIS A 32 -5.54 12.47 0.37
N LEU A 33 -4.88 13.03 -0.66
CA LEU A 33 -4.85 14.46 -0.91
C LEU A 33 -6.27 15.03 -1.09
N ALA A 34 -7.08 14.42 -1.93
CA ALA A 34 -8.46 14.86 -2.15
C ALA A 34 -9.30 14.80 -0.87
N LEU A 35 -9.23 13.69 -0.12
CA LEU A 35 -9.93 13.52 1.16
C LEU A 35 -9.47 14.54 2.20
N ALA A 36 -8.17 14.83 2.30
CA ALA A 36 -7.64 15.83 3.23
C ALA A 36 -8.22 17.22 2.97
N LEU A 37 -8.42 17.57 1.69
CA LEU A 37 -8.91 18.88 1.26
C LEU A 37 -10.44 19.00 1.26
N THR A 38 -11.16 17.90 1.07
CA THR A 38 -12.63 17.92 0.86
C THR A 38 -13.41 17.37 2.03
N THR A 39 -12.95 16.28 2.65
CA THR A 39 -13.69 15.53 3.68
C THR A 39 -12.75 14.91 4.72
N PRO A 40 -11.92 15.71 5.43
CA PRO A 40 -10.92 15.16 6.36
C PRO A 40 -11.53 14.36 7.51
N ASN A 41 -12.78 14.64 7.90
CA ASN A 41 -13.47 13.87 8.94
C ASN A 41 -13.95 12.48 8.48
N SER A 42 -13.80 12.13 7.19
CA SER A 42 -14.16 10.79 6.69
C SER A 42 -13.33 9.66 7.29
N TYR A 43 -12.18 9.97 7.89
CA TYR A 43 -11.31 9.03 8.60
C TYR A 43 -11.77 8.68 10.02
N ASP A 44 -12.82 9.33 10.54
CA ASP A 44 -13.25 9.20 11.94
C ASP A 44 -13.46 7.74 12.36
N ARG A 45 -14.16 6.97 11.53
CA ARG A 45 -14.49 5.56 11.82
C ARG A 45 -13.46 4.55 11.31
N PHE A 46 -12.32 5.02 10.81
CA PHE A 46 -11.35 4.15 10.12
C PHE A 46 -10.77 3.06 11.04
N ALA A 47 -10.63 3.35 12.34
CA ALA A 47 -10.06 2.43 13.33
C ALA A 47 -11.09 1.69 14.20
N ASP A 48 -12.39 1.81 13.90
CA ASP A 48 -13.47 1.20 14.70
C ASP A 48 -13.34 -0.32 14.79
N ALA A 49 -12.85 -0.95 13.72
CA ALA A 49 -12.66 -2.40 13.62
C ALA A 49 -11.25 -2.87 14.03
N SER A 50 -10.42 -1.99 14.59
CA SER A 50 -9.05 -2.35 14.97
C SER A 50 -9.00 -3.47 16.01
N PHE A 51 -7.95 -4.29 15.96
CA PHE A 51 -7.81 -5.45 16.85
C PHE A 51 -7.45 -5.08 18.29
N PHE A 52 -6.87 -3.89 18.48
CA PHE A 52 -6.37 -3.44 19.77
C PHE A 52 -6.89 -2.04 20.08
N ASP A 53 -7.35 -1.84 21.30
CA ASP A 53 -7.90 -0.56 21.73
C ASP A 53 -6.89 0.59 21.57
N TRP A 54 -5.59 0.34 21.84
CA TRP A 54 -4.55 1.35 21.67
C TRP A 54 -4.38 1.82 20.21
N VAL A 55 -4.75 1.00 19.21
CA VAL A 55 -4.74 1.41 17.79
C VAL A 55 -5.88 2.38 17.53
N ARG A 56 -7.09 2.05 18.00
CA ARG A 56 -8.26 2.94 17.92
C ARG A 56 -8.02 4.24 18.68
N ASP A 57 -7.55 4.16 19.91
CA ASP A 57 -7.30 5.32 20.76
C ASP A 57 -6.16 6.17 20.18
N GLY A 58 -5.09 5.54 19.68
CA GLY A 58 -4.03 6.23 18.96
C GLY A 58 -4.53 6.94 17.71
N TRP A 59 -5.40 6.31 16.93
CA TRP A 59 -6.03 6.93 15.77
C TRP A 59 -6.84 8.16 16.15
N GLN A 60 -7.71 8.04 17.15
CA GLN A 60 -8.55 9.15 17.60
C GLN A 60 -7.74 10.29 18.20
N ASN A 61 -6.74 9.98 19.03
CA ASN A 61 -5.96 10.99 19.75
C ASN A 61 -4.84 11.62 18.91
N VAL A 62 -4.35 10.96 17.87
CA VAL A 62 -3.25 11.46 17.04
C VAL A 62 -3.73 11.85 15.65
N PHE A 63 -4.27 10.89 14.89
CA PHE A 63 -4.68 11.13 13.50
C PHE A 63 -5.87 12.09 13.46
N MET A 64 -6.92 11.78 14.23
CA MET A 64 -8.15 12.60 14.25
C MET A 64 -8.01 13.90 15.04
N ALA A 65 -6.93 14.12 15.79
CA ALA A 65 -6.61 15.44 16.35
C ALA A 65 -6.31 16.47 15.25
N HIS A 66 -5.67 16.04 14.15
CA HIS A 66 -5.34 16.89 13.00
C HIS A 66 -5.49 16.12 11.66
N PRO A 67 -6.73 15.73 11.29
CA PRO A 67 -6.96 14.74 10.24
C PRO A 67 -6.50 15.23 8.86
N THR A 68 -6.63 16.53 8.55
CA THR A 68 -6.11 17.11 7.31
C THR A 68 -4.59 16.96 7.22
N LEU A 69 -3.86 17.31 8.28
CA LEU A 69 -2.39 17.22 8.28
C LEU A 69 -1.94 15.78 8.10
N TRP A 70 -2.50 14.85 8.87
CA TRP A 70 -2.11 13.45 8.82
C TRP A 70 -2.51 12.77 7.50
N ALA A 71 -3.66 13.12 6.91
CA ALA A 71 -4.04 12.65 5.58
C ALA A 71 -3.10 13.19 4.49
N LEU A 72 -2.65 14.45 4.58
CA LEU A 72 -1.63 14.99 3.67
C LEU A 72 -0.27 14.28 3.83
N LEU A 73 0.16 14.02 5.07
CA LEU A 73 1.39 13.25 5.33
C LEU A 73 1.28 11.82 4.80
N LEU A 74 0.11 11.19 4.93
CA LEU A 74 -0.18 9.88 4.36
C LEU A 74 -0.08 9.90 2.83
N ALA A 75 -0.67 10.93 2.19
CA ALA A 75 -0.53 11.13 0.74
C ALA A 75 0.93 11.26 0.30
N VAL A 76 1.73 12.04 1.04
CA VAL A 76 3.17 12.19 0.78
C VAL A 76 3.91 10.86 0.96
N ALA A 77 3.57 10.08 2.00
CA ALA A 77 4.17 8.78 2.24
C ALA A 77 3.88 7.80 1.09
N GLU A 78 2.64 7.70 0.62
CA GLU A 78 2.28 6.83 -0.50
C GLU A 78 2.93 7.27 -1.81
N LEU A 79 2.96 8.58 -2.10
CA LEU A 79 3.67 9.10 -3.26
C LEU A 79 5.17 8.78 -3.18
N THR A 80 5.76 8.88 -1.99
CA THR A 80 7.17 8.51 -1.75
C THR A 80 7.40 7.04 -2.03
N ILE A 81 6.49 6.14 -1.64
CA ILE A 81 6.57 4.71 -1.97
C ILE A 81 6.55 4.49 -3.49
N ALA A 82 5.64 5.16 -4.21
CA ALA A 82 5.58 5.08 -5.67
C ALA A 82 6.88 5.56 -6.33
N VAL A 83 7.46 6.67 -5.86
CA VAL A 83 8.76 7.17 -6.33
C VAL A 83 9.89 6.19 -6.00
N LEU A 84 9.92 5.62 -4.80
CA LEU A 84 10.92 4.63 -4.39
C LEU A 84 10.83 3.36 -5.24
N LEU A 85 9.64 2.91 -5.62
CA LEU A 85 9.48 1.78 -6.54
C LEU A 85 10.15 2.07 -7.90
N VAL A 86 10.07 3.31 -8.40
CA VAL A 86 10.73 3.71 -9.66
C VAL A 86 12.25 3.85 -9.49
N LYS A 87 12.71 4.50 -8.41
CA LYS A 87 14.13 4.86 -8.23
C LYS A 87 14.96 3.74 -7.64
N THR A 88 14.40 2.99 -6.70
CA THR A 88 15.12 1.98 -5.91
C THR A 88 14.18 0.85 -5.52
N ARG A 89 13.86 -0.02 -6.49
CA ARG A 89 12.86 -1.09 -6.37
C ARG A 89 12.89 -1.85 -5.04
N ARG A 90 14.08 -2.20 -4.54
CA ARG A 90 14.27 -2.92 -3.27
C ARG A 90 13.67 -2.15 -2.09
N VAL A 91 14.04 -0.87 -1.95
CA VAL A 91 13.54 0.00 -0.87
C VAL A 91 12.05 0.27 -1.05
N GLY A 92 11.61 0.52 -2.29
CA GLY A 92 10.19 0.68 -2.61
C GLY A 92 9.35 -0.50 -2.15
N TYR A 93 9.76 -1.72 -2.46
CA TYR A 93 9.04 -2.91 -2.03
C TYR A 93 9.08 -3.16 -0.52
N VAL A 94 10.18 -2.86 0.17
CA VAL A 94 10.22 -2.89 1.63
C VAL A 94 9.17 -1.93 2.21
N ALA A 95 9.08 -0.72 1.66
CA ALA A 95 8.08 0.26 2.09
C ALA A 95 6.64 -0.20 1.80
N VAL A 96 6.39 -0.82 0.63
CA VAL A 96 5.09 -1.46 0.31
C VAL A 96 4.72 -2.49 1.37
N ILE A 97 5.65 -3.37 1.75
CA ILE A 97 5.39 -4.42 2.75
C ILE A 97 5.07 -3.80 4.11
N LEU A 98 5.91 -2.86 4.56
CA LEU A 98 5.70 -2.19 5.86
C LEU A 98 4.35 -1.48 5.93
N PHE A 99 3.97 -0.76 4.86
CA PHE A 99 2.67 -0.09 4.77
C PHE A 99 1.50 -1.07 4.97
N HIS A 100 1.50 -2.19 4.26
CA HIS A 100 0.42 -3.18 4.37
C HIS A 100 0.40 -3.85 5.75
N LEU A 101 1.58 -4.14 6.33
CA LEU A 101 1.65 -4.70 7.68
C LEU A 101 1.10 -3.73 8.74
N THR A 102 1.37 -2.43 8.61
CA THR A 102 0.77 -1.42 9.51
C THR A 102 -0.74 -1.30 9.30
N LEU A 103 -1.20 -1.38 8.06
CA LEU A 103 -2.62 -1.29 7.72
C LEU A 103 -3.43 -2.46 8.29
N MET A 104 -2.82 -3.64 8.41
CA MET A 104 -3.44 -4.83 9.01
C MET A 104 -3.81 -4.65 10.50
N LEU A 105 -3.27 -3.65 11.20
CA LEU A 105 -3.65 -3.36 12.59
C LEU A 105 -5.09 -2.83 12.72
N PHE A 106 -5.65 -2.28 11.65
CA PHE A 106 -6.97 -1.64 11.62
C PHE A 106 -8.14 -2.62 11.47
N GLY A 107 -7.88 -3.93 11.46
CA GLY A 107 -8.92 -4.96 11.52
C GLY A 107 -8.99 -5.90 10.32
N TRP A 108 -9.92 -6.84 10.39
CA TRP A 108 -10.06 -7.93 9.42
C TRP A 108 -10.36 -7.44 8.00
N GLY A 109 -11.12 -6.36 7.84
CA GLY A 109 -11.41 -5.78 6.52
C GLY A 109 -10.14 -5.45 5.73
N PHE A 110 -9.11 -4.95 6.42
CA PHE A 110 -7.82 -4.62 5.79
C PHE A 110 -7.00 -5.85 5.45
N TRP A 111 -7.18 -6.98 6.14
CA TRP A 111 -6.46 -8.22 5.83
C TRP A 111 -6.85 -8.76 4.45
N LEU A 112 -8.13 -8.65 4.07
CA LEU A 112 -8.62 -9.11 2.77
C LEU A 112 -7.92 -8.39 1.60
N TRP A 113 -7.54 -7.13 1.82
CA TRP A 113 -6.73 -6.36 0.89
C TRP A 113 -5.22 -6.64 1.03
N CYS A 114 -4.71 -6.63 2.25
CA CYS A 114 -3.28 -6.68 2.53
C CYS A 114 -2.66 -8.05 2.25
N VAL A 115 -3.36 -9.16 2.55
CA VAL A 115 -2.80 -10.51 2.35
C VAL A 115 -2.53 -10.79 0.87
N PRO A 116 -3.46 -10.54 -0.08
CA PRO A 116 -3.17 -10.65 -1.50
C PRO A 116 -2.03 -9.71 -1.93
N ALA A 117 -2.05 -8.45 -1.51
CA ALA A 117 -1.00 -7.50 -1.85
C ALA A 117 0.39 -7.99 -1.38
N LEU A 118 0.50 -8.48 -0.14
CA LEU A 118 1.73 -9.04 0.41
C LEU A 118 2.17 -10.32 -0.32
N ALA A 119 1.22 -11.17 -0.74
CA ALA A 119 1.50 -12.36 -1.52
C ALA A 119 2.14 -12.05 -2.89
N PHE A 120 1.88 -10.87 -3.45
CA PHE A 120 2.60 -10.38 -4.65
C PHE A 120 3.87 -9.58 -4.32
N ALA A 121 3.83 -8.74 -3.28
CA ALA A 121 4.94 -7.88 -2.91
C ALA A 121 6.17 -8.67 -2.43
N VAL A 122 5.98 -9.70 -1.61
CA VAL A 122 7.10 -10.49 -1.06
C VAL A 122 7.90 -11.22 -2.14
N PRO A 123 7.28 -11.97 -3.09
CA PRO A 123 8.01 -12.56 -4.20
C PRO A 123 8.66 -11.51 -5.12
N ALA A 124 7.97 -10.41 -5.42
CA ALA A 124 8.52 -9.34 -6.25
C ALA A 124 9.75 -8.68 -5.61
N THR A 125 9.74 -8.52 -4.28
CA THR A 125 10.89 -8.07 -3.49
C THR A 125 12.07 -9.01 -3.69
N ARG A 126 11.88 -10.32 -3.47
CA ARG A 126 12.94 -11.34 -3.62
C ARG A 126 13.53 -11.32 -5.04
N HIS A 127 12.69 -11.25 -6.05
CA HIS A 127 13.11 -11.14 -7.45
C HIS A 127 13.94 -9.87 -7.70
N ALA A 128 13.53 -8.72 -7.15
CA ALA A 128 14.28 -7.47 -7.26
C ALA A 128 15.66 -7.53 -6.55
N PHE A 129 15.80 -8.31 -5.48
CA PHE A 129 17.09 -8.55 -4.83
C PHE A 129 18.01 -9.46 -5.66
N GLN A 130 17.47 -10.46 -6.35
CA GLN A 130 18.24 -11.40 -7.16
C GLN A 130 18.80 -10.77 -8.44
N GLY A 131 18.03 -9.93 -9.14
CA GLY A 131 18.45 -9.30 -10.40
C GLY A 131 19.48 -8.16 -10.28
N SER A 132 20.11 -8.01 -9.13
CA SER A 132 21.14 -6.99 -8.85
C SER A 132 22.43 -7.59 -8.29
N ARG A 133 22.60 -8.90 -8.52
CA ARG A 133 23.88 -9.61 -8.51
C ARG A 133 24.31 -9.84 -9.95
#